data_AF-A0A6P7F569-F1
#
_entry.id   AF-A0A6P7F569-F1
#
_cell.length_a   1.000
_cell.length_b   1.000
_cell.length_c   1.000
_cell.angle_alpha   90.00
_cell.angle_beta   90.00
_cell.angle_gamma   90.00
#
_symmetry.space_group_name_H-M   'P 1'
#
loop_
_entity.id
_entity.type
_entity.pdbx_description
1 polymer ?
#
loop_
_entity_poly.entity_id
_entity_poly.type
_entity_poly.pdbx_seq_one_letter_code
_entity_poly.pdbx_strand_id
1 'polypeptide(L)'
;MARYIAQLIIAGSQVIGRAFARAIKQEIEASQQAAQRLGNAKTRTERVANQKLGLSLDEAKQILNIRNLTKEEIEEKYQHLFRANEKTSLYLQSKIVRAKERLDHELTSSEEPSEKKRPEETDSKT
;
A
#
# COMPACT_ATOMS: atom_id res chain seq x y z
N MET A 1 11.03 44.71 35.05
CA MET A 1 10.35 43.41 35.07
C MET A 1 9.76 43.00 33.72
N ALA A 2 8.97 43.84 33.04
CA ALA A 2 8.32 43.48 31.76
C ALA A 2 9.28 43.03 30.62
N ARG A 3 10.50 43.59 30.54
CA ARG A 3 11.51 43.21 29.54
C ARG A 3 11.95 41.74 29.63
N TYR A 4 12.06 41.19 30.84
CA TYR A 4 12.50 39.82 31.06
C TYR A 4 11.40 38.80 30.74
N ILE A 5 10.15 39.15 31.04
CA ILE A 5 8.97 38.34 30.68
C ILE A 5 8.82 38.28 29.15
N ALA A 6 8.98 39.41 28.45
CA ALA A 6 8.95 39.44 27.00
C ALA A 6 10.05 38.57 26.36
N GLN A 7 11.28 38.61 26.90
CA GLN A 7 12.37 37.76 26.42
C GLN A 7 12.11 36.27 26.65
N LEU A 8 11.50 35.91 27.79
CA LEU A 8 11.16 34.52 28.09
C LEU A 8 10.09 33.99 27.12
N ILE A 9 9.09 34.80 26.78
CA ILE A 9 8.04 34.45 25.81
C ILE A 9 8.62 34.30 24.40
N ILE A 10 9.50 35.21 23.99
CA ILE A 10 10.15 35.15 22.67
C ILE A 10 11.07 33.92 22.57
N ALA A 11 11.87 33.64 23.59
CA ALA A 11 12.74 32.47 23.61
C ALA A 11 11.93 31.16 23.63
N GLY A 12 10.87 31.08 24.45
CA GLY A 12 10.01 29.91 24.54
C GLY A 12 9.26 29.60 23.23
N SER A 13 8.73 30.63 22.57
CA SER A 13 8.00 30.46 21.31
C SER A 13 8.90 30.00 20.15
N GLN A 14 10.16 30.43 20.08
CA GLN A 14 11.10 30.00 19.04
C GLN A 14 11.44 28.50 19.12
N VAL A 15 11.54 27.95 20.33
CA VAL A 15 11.84 26.53 20.53
C VAL A 15 10.66 25.66 20.10
N ILE A 16 9.45 26.04 20.50
CA ILE A 16 8.21 25.32 20.15
C ILE A 16 7.95 25.41 18.64
N GLY A 17 8.11 26.60 18.03
CA GLY A 17 7.92 26.80 16.59
C GLY A 17 8.91 26.01 15.74
N ARG A 18 10.19 25.93 16.14
CA ARG A 18 11.20 25.13 15.43
C ARG A 18 10.95 23.63 15.54
N ALA A 19 10.48 23.15 16.69
CA ALA A 19 10.14 21.74 16.87
C ALA A 19 8.94 21.34 16.00
N PHE A 20 7.89 22.18 15.98
CA PHE A 20 6.71 21.96 15.14
C PHE A 20 7.03 22.00 13.64
N ALA A 21 7.85 22.97 13.19
CA ALA A 21 8.30 23.03 11.81
C ALA A 21 9.14 21.80 11.39
N ARG A 22 9.97 21.27 12.30
CA ARG A 22 10.74 20.03 12.06
C ARG A 22 9.84 18.81 11.95
N ALA A 23 8.83 18.69 12.80
CA ALA A 23 7.86 17.59 12.76
C ALA A 23 7.05 17.60 11.45
N ILE A 24 6.54 18.77 11.05
CA ILE A 24 5.83 18.93 9.77
C ILE A 24 6.76 18.60 8.59
N LYS A 25 8.00 19.10 8.59
CA LYS A 25 8.96 18.82 7.53
C LYS A 25 9.26 17.32 7.41
N GLN A 26 9.41 16.62 8.54
CA GLN A 26 9.64 15.17 8.57
C GLN A 26 8.44 14.39 8.02
N GLU A 27 7.22 14.80 8.36
CA GLU A 27 6.00 14.17 7.82
C GLU A 27 5.85 14.42 6.31
N ILE A 28 6.14 15.63 5.85
CA ILE A 28 6.11 15.96 4.41
C ILE A 28 7.21 15.22 3.66
N GLU A 29 8.42 15.12 4.19
CA GLU A 29 9.53 14.39 3.55
C GLU A 29 9.26 12.88 3.53
N ALA A 30 8.74 12.31 4.61
CA ALA A 30 8.33 10.90 4.66
C ALA A 30 7.18 10.63 3.69
N SER A 31 6.20 11.55 3.60
CA SER A 31 5.09 11.47 2.66
C SER A 31 5.52 11.66 1.21
N GLN A 32 6.48 12.56 0.93
CA GLN A 32 7.05 12.74 -0.40
C GLN A 32 7.92 11.56 -0.82
N GLN A 33 8.70 10.97 0.09
CA GLN A 33 9.47 9.74 -0.21
C GLN A 33 8.54 8.55 -0.45
N ALA A 34 7.42 8.45 0.31
CA ALA A 34 6.37 7.49 0.01
C ALA A 34 5.72 7.78 -1.35
N ALA A 35 5.36 9.03 -1.65
CA ALA A 35 4.76 9.44 -2.93
C ALA A 35 5.69 9.21 -4.14
N GLN A 36 6.99 9.45 -3.99
CA GLN A 36 7.99 9.17 -5.03
C GLN A 36 8.17 7.66 -5.26
N ARG A 37 8.06 6.84 -4.22
CA ARG A 37 7.99 5.37 -4.36
C ARG A 37 6.66 4.90 -4.98
N LEU A 38 5.58 5.61 -4.69
CA LEU A 38 4.21 5.38 -5.20
C LEU A 38 4.01 5.85 -6.67
N GLY A 39 4.97 6.56 -7.26
CA GLY A 39 4.95 7.01 -8.66
C GLY A 39 5.24 5.89 -9.68
N ASN A 40 5.54 4.68 -9.23
CA ASN A 40 5.81 3.54 -10.08
C ASN A 40 4.50 2.93 -10.64
N ALA A 41 4.54 2.47 -11.89
CA ALA A 41 3.40 1.82 -12.54
C ALA A 41 2.81 0.66 -11.72
N LYS A 42 3.67 -0.09 -11.00
CA LYS A 42 3.27 -1.14 -10.05
C LYS A 42 2.31 -0.65 -8.98
N THR A 43 2.59 0.50 -8.37
CA THR A 43 1.73 1.07 -7.32
C THR A 43 0.37 1.49 -7.85
N ARG A 44 0.31 2.04 -9.07
CA ARG A 44 -0.99 2.38 -9.68
C ARG A 44 -1.82 1.13 -9.95
N THR A 45 -1.19 0.07 -10.47
CA THR A 45 -1.84 -1.23 -10.67
C THR A 45 -2.32 -1.84 -9.36
N GLU A 46 -1.49 -1.82 -8.31
CA GLU A 46 -1.87 -2.30 -6.98
C GLU A 46 -3.03 -1.49 -6.38
N ARG A 47 -3.02 -0.16 -6.52
CA ARG A 47 -4.14 0.68 -6.06
C ARG A 47 -5.43 0.37 -6.82
N VAL A 48 -5.37 0.15 -8.13
CA VAL A 48 -6.52 -0.24 -8.93
C VAL A 48 -7.01 -1.65 -8.55
N ALA A 49 -6.10 -2.61 -8.36
CA ALA A 49 -6.44 -3.96 -7.91
C ALA A 49 -7.09 -3.94 -6.53
N ASN A 50 -6.53 -3.20 -5.58
CA ASN A 50 -7.08 -3.04 -4.24
C ASN A 50 -8.45 -2.32 -4.27
N GLN A 51 -8.66 -1.35 -5.17
CA GLN A 51 -9.97 -0.71 -5.36
C GLN A 51 -11.00 -1.66 -5.99
N LYS A 52 -10.60 -2.46 -6.98
CA LYS A 52 -11.48 -3.43 -7.65
C LYS A 52 -11.89 -4.57 -6.72
N LEU A 53 -10.94 -5.12 -5.97
CA LEU A 53 -11.15 -6.28 -5.10
C LEU A 53 -11.57 -5.88 -3.68
N GLY A 54 -11.39 -4.60 -3.31
CA GLY A 54 -11.71 -4.06 -1.99
C GLY A 54 -10.85 -4.66 -0.87
N LEU A 55 -9.66 -5.16 -1.20
CA LEU A 55 -8.76 -5.89 -0.30
C LEU A 55 -7.30 -5.62 -0.66
N SER A 56 -6.48 -5.28 0.33
CA SER A 56 -5.04 -5.09 0.13
C SER A 56 -4.28 -6.42 0.06
N LEU A 57 -3.07 -6.39 -0.51
CA LEU A 57 -2.20 -7.57 -0.56
C LEU A 57 -1.88 -8.10 0.85
N ASP A 58 -1.56 -7.19 1.78
CA ASP A 58 -1.16 -7.56 3.14
C ASP A 58 -2.34 -8.15 3.91
N GLU A 59 -3.54 -7.59 3.77
CA GLU A 59 -4.76 -8.20 4.35
C GLU A 59 -5.03 -9.59 3.76
N ALA A 60 -4.84 -9.78 2.45
CA ALA A 60 -5.03 -11.07 1.82
C ALA A 60 -4.04 -12.13 2.36
N LYS A 61 -2.77 -11.76 2.55
CA LYS A 61 -1.76 -12.62 3.19
C LYS A 61 -2.13 -12.97 4.62
N GLN A 62 -2.65 -12.01 5.38
CA GLN A 62 -3.09 -12.23 6.76
C GLN A 62 -4.30 -13.16 6.84
N ILE A 63 -5.29 -12.98 5.95
CA ILE A 63 -6.49 -13.82 5.91
C ILE A 63 -6.13 -15.28 5.62
N LEU A 64 -5.22 -15.54 4.67
CA LEU A 64 -4.77 -16.91 4.37
C LEU A 64 -3.61 -17.40 5.26
N ASN A 65 -3.10 -16.54 6.14
CA ASN A 65 -1.96 -16.80 7.02
C ASN A 65 -0.73 -17.35 6.24
N ILE A 66 -0.34 -16.66 5.18
CA ILE A 66 0.81 -17.02 4.35
C ILE A 66 1.90 -15.95 4.42
N ARG A 67 3.15 -16.38 4.27
CA ARG A 67 4.31 -15.48 4.22
C ARG A 67 4.93 -15.41 2.84
N ASN A 68 4.95 -16.53 2.12
CA ASN A 68 5.49 -16.60 0.77
C ASN A 68 4.36 -16.60 -0.27
N LEU A 69 4.58 -15.97 -1.41
CA LEU A 69 3.67 -16.02 -2.55
C LEU A 69 4.03 -17.22 -3.43
N THR A 70 3.69 -18.42 -2.97
CA THR A 70 3.78 -19.64 -3.79
C THR A 70 2.37 -20.15 -4.07
N LYS A 71 2.15 -20.65 -5.29
CA LYS A 71 0.83 -21.10 -5.72
C LYS A 71 0.33 -22.28 -4.88
N GLU A 72 1.26 -23.15 -4.49
CA GLU A 72 1.01 -24.33 -3.67
C GLU A 72 0.54 -23.94 -2.26
N GLU A 73 1.25 -23.00 -1.61
CA GLU A 73 0.90 -22.55 -0.25
C GLU A 73 -0.44 -21.82 -0.21
N ILE A 74 -0.74 -21.00 -1.22
CA ILE A 74 -2.03 -20.31 -1.34
C ILE A 74 -3.17 -21.31 -1.45
N GLU A 75 -3.05 -22.30 -2.33
CA GLU A 75 -4.11 -23.29 -2.55
C GLU A 75 -4.32 -24.17 -1.31
N GLU A 76 -3.25 -24.63 -0.67
CA GLU A 76 -3.32 -25.44 0.56
C GLU A 76 -4.05 -24.68 1.68
N LYS A 77 -3.63 -23.43 1.96
CA LYS A 77 -4.25 -22.62 3.02
C LYS A 77 -5.68 -22.22 2.70
N TYR A 78 -5.96 -21.89 1.45
CA TYR A 78 -7.32 -21.61 0.99
C TYR A 78 -8.23 -22.82 1.24
N GLN A 79 -7.85 -24.01 0.77
CA GLN A 79 -8.67 -25.22 0.94
C GLN A 79 -8.89 -25.55 2.42
N HIS A 80 -7.85 -25.46 3.24
CA HIS A 80 -7.94 -25.70 4.67
C HIS A 80 -8.91 -24.72 5.35
N LEU A 81 -8.72 -23.41 5.15
CA LEU A 81 -9.54 -22.38 5.78
C LEU A 81 -10.98 -22.37 5.24
N PHE A 82 -11.16 -22.59 3.94
CA PHE A 82 -12.48 -22.62 3.33
C PHE A 82 -13.32 -23.79 3.87
N ARG A 83 -12.74 -25.00 3.92
CA ARG A 83 -13.40 -26.19 4.49
C ARG A 83 -13.68 -26.04 5.99
N ALA A 84 -12.71 -25.56 6.75
CA ALA A 84 -12.88 -25.33 8.20
C ALA A 84 -14.01 -24.33 8.51
N ASN A 85 -14.30 -23.42 7.57
CA ASN A 85 -15.31 -22.38 7.71
C ASN A 85 -16.56 -22.61 6.85
N GLU A 86 -16.75 -23.80 6.26
CA GLU A 86 -17.85 -24.10 5.33
C GLU A 86 -19.25 -23.92 5.95
N LYS A 87 -19.38 -24.13 7.27
CA LYS A 87 -20.65 -23.99 8.01
C LYS A 87 -20.75 -22.70 8.83
N THR A 88 -19.83 -21.77 8.60
CA THR A 88 -19.80 -20.49 9.32
C THR A 88 -20.58 -19.41 8.56
N SER A 89 -20.21 -18.13 8.69
CA SER A 89 -20.88 -17.05 7.98
C SER A 89 -20.43 -16.97 6.53
N LEU A 90 -21.37 -16.64 5.64
CA LEU A 90 -21.08 -16.33 4.23
C LEU A 90 -20.06 -15.18 4.11
N TYR A 91 -20.05 -14.26 5.07
CA TYR A 91 -19.07 -13.17 5.12
C TYR A 91 -17.64 -13.70 5.24
N LEU A 92 -17.40 -14.64 6.16
CA LEU A 92 -16.07 -15.20 6.37
C LEU A 92 -15.60 -15.99 5.15
N GLN A 93 -16.49 -16.79 4.55
CA GLN A 93 -16.20 -17.48 3.29
C GLN A 93 -15.88 -16.50 2.16
N SER A 94 -16.68 -15.44 2.02
CA SER A 94 -16.44 -14.38 1.02
C SER A 94 -15.09 -13.69 1.23
N LYS A 95 -14.64 -13.51 2.48
CA LYS A 95 -13.32 -12.95 2.79
C LYS A 95 -12.19 -13.90 2.40
N ILE A 96 -12.34 -15.20 2.67
CA ILE A 96 -11.35 -16.22 2.28
C ILE A 96 -11.23 -16.31 0.75
N VAL A 97 -12.35 -16.30 0.03
CA VAL A 97 -12.37 -16.31 -1.45
C VAL A 97 -11.71 -15.06 -2.02
N ARG A 98 -12.07 -13.87 -1.54
CA ARG A 98 -11.47 -12.61 -2.03
C ARG A 98 -9.97 -12.52 -1.73
N ALA A 99 -9.54 -13.05 -0.59
CA ALA A 99 -8.11 -13.11 -0.26
C ALA A 99 -7.33 -13.96 -1.27
N LYS A 100 -7.86 -15.13 -1.64
CA LYS A 100 -7.28 -15.95 -2.71
C LYS A 100 -7.22 -15.19 -4.04
N GLU A 101 -8.35 -14.61 -4.49
CA GLU A 101 -8.40 -13.86 -5.76
C GLU A 101 -7.36 -12.72 -5.81
N ARG A 102 -7.15 -12.01 -4.70
CA ARG A 102 -6.15 -10.93 -4.62
C ARG A 102 -4.72 -11.45 -4.73
N LEU A 103 -4.42 -12.61 -4.16
CA LEU A 103 -3.09 -13.21 -4.19
C LEU A 103 -2.79 -13.84 -5.56
N ASP A 104 -3.77 -14.49 -6.17
CA ASP A 104 -3.69 -15.04 -7.53
C ASP A 104 -3.46 -13.92 -8.57
N HIS A 105 -4.12 -12.78 -8.39
CA HIS A 105 -3.88 -11.59 -9.21
C HIS A 105 -2.44 -11.07 -9.07
N GLU A 106 -1.85 -11.10 -7.88
CA GLU A 106 -0.46 -10.67 -7.66
C GLU A 106 0.55 -11.61 -8.32
N LEU A 107 0.32 -12.92 -8.22
CA LEU A 107 1.13 -13.94 -8.89
C LEU A 107 1.13 -13.72 -10.40
N THR A 108 -0.06 -13.59 -11.00
CA THR A 108 -0.21 -13.34 -12.44
C THR A 108 0.44 -12.02 -12.87
N SER A 109 0.26 -10.96 -12.07
CA SER A 109 0.88 -9.64 -12.34
C SER A 109 2.39 -9.63 -12.17
N SER A 110 2.96 -10.57 -11.42
CA SER A 110 4.40 -10.73 -11.22
C SER A 110 5.05 -11.59 -12.30
N GLU A 111 4.30 -12.51 -12.89
CA GLU A 111 4.75 -13.40 -13.97
C GLU A 111 4.79 -12.71 -15.34
N GLU A 112 3.96 -11.68 -15.58
CA GLU A 112 4.00 -10.87 -16.79
C GLU A 112 5.23 -9.93 -16.77
N PRO A 113 6.28 -10.16 -17.58
CA PRO A 113 7.39 -9.22 -17.70
C PRO A 113 6.88 -7.97 -18.41
N SER A 114 7.41 -6.83 -18.01
CA SER A 114 7.16 -5.51 -18.59
C SER A 114 7.39 -5.46 -20.11
N GLU A 115 6.41 -5.85 -20.93
CA GLU A 115 6.43 -5.65 -22.37
C GLU A 115 5.36 -4.64 -22.80
N LYS A 116 5.54 -3.40 -22.33
CA LYS A 116 4.94 -2.22 -22.98
C LYS A 116 5.80 -0.98 -22.72
N LYS A 117 7.02 -1.01 -23.27
CA LYS A 117 7.76 0.20 -23.65
C LYS A 117 8.10 0.10 -25.13
N ARG A 118 7.27 0.72 -25.97
CA ARG A 118 7.73 1.36 -27.21
C ARG A 118 7.02 2.72 -27.28
N PRO A 119 7.76 3.85 -27.22
CA PRO A 119 7.20 5.15 -27.53
C PRO A 119 6.80 5.16 -29.00
N GLU A 120 5.62 5.71 -29.28
CA GLU A 120 5.16 5.95 -30.65
C GLU A 120 6.15 6.88 -31.34
N GLU A 121 6.78 6.35 -32.37
CA GLU A 121 7.64 7.06 -33.30
C GLU A 121 6.71 7.94 -34.14
N THR A 122 6.71 9.23 -33.85
CA THR A 122 6.04 10.25 -34.66
C THR A 122 6.75 10.31 -36.01
N ASP A 123 6.18 9.68 -37.02
CA ASP A 123 6.45 10.00 -38.41
C ASP A 123 5.14 10.33 -39.12
N SER A 124 4.88 11.63 -39.28
CA SER A 124 4.24 12.11 -40.49
C SER A 124 4.75 13.51 -40.80
N LYS A 125 5.81 13.56 -41.62
CA LYS A 125 5.87 14.54 -42.70
C LYS A 125 4.54 14.55 -43.46
N THR A 126 3.94 15.72 -43.62
CA THR A 126 3.71 16.38 -44.92
C THR A 126 3.36 17.83 -44.65
#